data_AF-J0IRR0-F1
#
_entry.id   AF-J0IRR0-F1
#
_cell.length_a   1.000
_cell.length_b   1.000
_cell.length_c   1.000
_cell.angle_alpha   90.00
_cell.angle_beta   90.00
_cell.angle_gamma   90.00
#
_symmetry.space_group_name_H-M   'P 1'
#
loop_
_entity.id
_entity.type
_entity.pdbx_description
1 polymer ?
#
loop_
_entity_poly.entity_id
_entity_poly.type
_entity_poly.pdbx_seq_one_letter_code
_entity_poly.pdbx_strand_id
1 'polypeptide(L)'
;MVWLTQWLRGNIKQARILIVTDRRELDAQIQGVFEGIGEDLYRADSKKDLLSVLVENKKFLVGALVHKFDDNDLEDLKKQPVLKEWIVLVDECHRTQSAKLHKAMKSLLPNAIFIAFSSMPLLKQDKKTSQEVFGDYIHCYKFNEAVSDKVVLDLNYEARSVDQYVSSPEKLDEYFELKTQGLNETAKTELKKKWVNLQKVFSTKDRLARIVQDIVLDMAKLPRLRNGKGNAMLVAESVYNACRYFELFLETELKDKVAVITSYEPNIADLKDCGSDESEESC
;
A
#
# COMPACT_ATOMS: atom_id res chain seq x y z
N MET A 1 19.47 8.93 -3.99
CA MET A 1 19.68 9.29 -2.57
C MET A 1 21.15 9.24 -2.18
N VAL A 2 21.82 8.09 -2.26
CA VAL A 2 23.23 7.90 -1.85
C VAL A 2 24.21 8.93 -2.44
N TRP A 3 24.18 9.12 -3.76
CA TRP A 3 25.05 10.10 -4.41
C TRP A 3 24.78 11.55 -4.01
N LEU A 4 23.51 11.88 -3.73
CA LEU A 4 23.16 13.19 -3.19
C LEU A 4 23.74 13.35 -1.78
N THR A 5 23.62 12.33 -0.92
CA THR A 5 24.23 12.33 0.42
C THR A 5 25.74 12.55 0.34
N GLN A 6 26.45 11.87 -0.56
CA GLN A 6 27.89 12.05 -0.77
C GLN A 6 28.24 13.47 -1.21
N TRP A 7 27.48 14.00 -2.17
CA TRP A 7 27.67 15.37 -2.62
C TRP A 7 27.44 16.38 -1.49
N LEU A 8 26.38 16.22 -0.70
CA LEU A 8 26.07 17.06 0.46
C LEU A 8 27.17 17.01 1.52
N ARG A 9 27.75 15.82 1.79
CA ARG A 9 28.88 15.67 2.72
C ARG A 9 30.09 16.52 2.31
N GLY A 10 30.43 16.51 1.02
CA GLY A 10 31.57 17.26 0.50
C GLY A 10 31.36 18.77 0.45
N ASN A 11 30.11 19.22 0.24
CA ASN A 11 29.80 20.62 -0.06
C ASN A 11 29.17 21.38 1.13
N ILE A 12 28.47 20.70 2.03
CA ILE A 12 27.75 21.30 3.17
C ILE A 12 28.30 20.74 4.48
N LYS A 13 29.51 21.19 4.86
CA LYS A 13 30.31 20.61 5.94
C LYS A 13 29.63 20.56 7.32
N GLN A 14 28.68 21.45 7.58
CA GLN A 14 28.00 21.53 8.87
C GLN A 14 26.66 20.78 8.91
N ALA A 15 26.14 20.36 7.75
CA ALA A 15 24.86 19.69 7.69
C ALA A 15 24.96 18.23 8.16
N ARG A 16 23.86 17.76 8.75
CA ARG A 16 23.60 16.36 9.06
C ARG A 16 22.48 15.86 8.18
N ILE A 17 22.49 14.57 7.89
CA ILE A 17 21.55 13.97 6.96
C ILE A 17 20.68 12.97 7.73
N LEU A 18 19.37 13.19 7.66
CA LEU A 18 18.36 12.29 8.19
C LEU A 18 17.62 11.66 7.02
N ILE A 19 17.69 10.34 6.89
CA ILE A 19 16.93 9.57 5.92
C ILE A 19 15.67 9.05 6.61
N VAL A 20 14.51 9.34 6.03
CA VAL A 20 13.22 8.92 6.55
C VAL A 20 12.56 7.98 5.57
N THR A 21 12.22 6.78 6.04
CA THR A 21 11.52 5.74 5.29
C THR A 21 10.25 5.32 6.00
N ASP A 22 9.34 4.63 5.31
CA ASP A 22 8.08 4.19 5.90
C ASP A 22 8.06 2.70 6.30
N ARG A 23 9.06 1.92 5.89
CA ARG A 23 9.13 0.46 6.04
C ARG A 23 10.51 0.01 6.50
N ARG A 24 10.54 -1.01 7.36
CA ARG A 24 11.78 -1.58 7.94
C ARG A 24 12.66 -2.23 6.89
N GLU A 25 12.05 -2.90 5.90
CA GLU A 25 12.75 -3.60 4.84
C GLU A 25 13.48 -2.60 3.94
N LEU A 26 12.82 -1.48 3.61
CA LEU A 26 13.40 -0.40 2.82
C LEU A 26 14.53 0.30 3.59
N ASP A 27 14.32 0.57 4.88
CA ASP A 27 15.34 1.13 5.78
C ASP A 27 16.61 0.24 5.83
N ALA A 28 16.44 -1.08 5.92
CA ALA A 28 17.54 -2.04 5.90
C ALA A 28 18.24 -2.11 4.53
N GLN A 29 17.48 -2.03 3.43
CA GLN A 29 18.07 -1.96 2.08
C GLN A 29 18.92 -0.71 1.91
N ILE A 30 18.43 0.45 2.33
CA ILE A 30 19.18 1.71 2.26
C ILE A 30 20.46 1.62 3.10
N GLN A 31 20.37 1.07 4.31
CA GLN A 31 21.55 0.81 5.15
C GLN A 31 22.61 -0.01 4.41
N GLY A 32 22.22 -1.16 3.83
CA GLY A 32 23.16 -2.00 3.10
C GLY A 32 23.82 -1.31 1.91
N VAL A 33 23.10 -0.41 1.22
CA VAL A 33 23.68 0.38 0.12
C VAL A 33 24.70 1.40 0.63
N PHE A 34 24.44 2.07 1.76
CA PHE A 34 25.42 2.98 2.38
C PHE A 34 26.65 2.24 2.92
N GLU A 35 26.45 1.11 3.59
CA GLU A 35 27.55 0.26 4.06
C GLU A 35 28.43 -0.23 2.90
N GLY A 36 27.81 -0.59 1.76
CA GLY A 36 28.52 -1.01 0.55
C GLY A 36 29.47 0.05 -0.04
N ILE A 37 29.29 1.33 0.32
CA ILE A 37 30.19 2.42 -0.07
C ILE A 37 31.05 2.94 1.10
N GLY A 38 31.07 2.23 2.23
CA GLY A 38 31.86 2.58 3.41
C GLY A 38 31.27 3.67 4.29
N GLU A 39 29.96 3.92 4.19
CA GLU A 39 29.26 4.90 5.02
C GLU A 39 28.43 4.23 6.14
N ASP A 40 28.65 4.66 7.38
CA ASP A 40 27.89 4.23 8.54
C ASP A 40 26.55 4.98 8.63
N LEU A 41 25.46 4.32 8.21
CA LEU A 41 24.09 4.80 8.42
C LEU A 41 23.63 4.39 9.83
N TYR A 42 23.65 5.33 10.77
CA TYR A 42 23.14 5.06 12.10
C TYR A 42 21.61 4.95 12.09
N ARG A 43 21.06 3.78 12.40
CA ARG A 43 19.62 3.57 12.47
C ARG A 43 19.13 3.83 13.88
N ALA A 44 18.23 4.81 14.02
CA ALA A 44 17.59 5.05 15.29
C ALA A 44 16.63 3.91 15.60
N ASP A 45 16.72 3.29 16.77
CA ASP A 45 15.91 2.11 17.12
C ASP A 45 14.54 2.50 17.67
N SER A 46 14.47 3.58 18.45
CA SER A 46 13.26 4.06 19.12
C SER A 46 13.06 5.57 18.93
N LYS A 47 11.90 6.10 19.35
CA LYS A 47 11.67 7.56 19.36
C LYS A 47 12.68 8.29 20.25
N LYS A 48 12.94 7.75 21.45
CA LYS A 48 13.89 8.33 22.41
C LYS A 48 15.31 8.36 21.84
N ASP A 49 15.70 7.28 21.18
CA ASP A 49 17.01 7.15 20.54
C ASP A 49 17.17 8.14 19.38
N LEU A 50 16.17 8.23 18.50
CA LEU A 50 16.12 9.24 17.43
C LEU A 50 16.33 10.65 17.99
N LEU A 51 15.62 11.00 19.07
CA LEU A 51 15.71 12.32 19.68
C LEU A 51 17.09 12.58 20.30
N SER A 52 17.65 11.60 21.02
CA SER A 52 19.01 11.66 21.54
C SER A 52 20.00 11.92 20.41
N VAL A 53 19.92 11.20 19.28
CA VAL A 53 20.86 11.35 18.17
C VAL A 53 20.71 12.70 17.47
N LEU A 54 19.47 13.19 17.30
CA LEU A 54 19.20 14.50 16.70
C LEU A 54 19.75 15.65 17.55
N VAL A 55 19.67 15.53 18.89
CA VAL A 55 20.19 16.55 19.83
C VAL A 55 21.71 16.40 20.04
N GLU A 56 22.20 15.19 20.28
CA GLU A 56 23.62 14.93 20.54
C GLU A 56 24.49 15.21 19.31
N ASN A 57 23.92 15.11 18.10
CA ASN A 57 24.56 15.52 16.86
C ASN A 57 25.92 14.83 16.60
N LYS A 58 26.09 13.62 17.13
CA LYS A 58 27.32 12.82 16.96
C LYS A 58 27.39 12.09 15.63
N LYS A 59 26.26 11.88 14.97
CA LYS A 59 26.15 11.08 13.75
C LYS A 59 25.90 11.97 12.53
N PHE A 60 26.71 11.77 11.49
CA PHE A 60 26.57 12.49 10.23
C PHE A 60 25.31 12.06 9.47
N LEU A 61 25.08 10.75 9.42
CA LEU A 61 24.04 10.10 8.64
C LEU A 61 23.17 9.25 9.56
N VAL A 62 21.87 9.54 9.59
CA VAL A 62 20.89 8.91 10.48
C VAL A 62 19.73 8.38 9.66
N GLY A 63 19.29 7.14 9.91
CA GLY A 63 18.11 6.52 9.33
C GLY A 63 17.01 6.39 10.37
N ALA A 64 15.76 6.72 10.01
CA ALA A 64 14.62 6.58 10.90
C ALA A 64 13.34 6.23 10.14
N LEU A 65 12.46 5.48 10.79
CA LEU A 65 11.12 5.21 10.28
C LEU A 65 10.19 6.38 10.59
N VAL A 66 9.34 6.73 9.63
CA VAL A 66 8.44 7.90 9.69
C VAL A 66 7.49 7.88 10.89
N HIS A 67 7.05 6.70 11.36
CA HIS A 67 6.17 6.57 12.52
C HIS A 67 6.85 6.92 13.86
N LYS A 68 8.18 7.06 13.90
CA LYS A 68 8.91 7.48 15.10
C LYS A 68 8.72 8.97 15.40
N PHE A 69 8.11 9.72 14.48
CA PHE A 69 7.80 11.15 14.64
C PHE A 69 6.37 11.43 15.13
N ASP A 70 5.55 10.43 15.47
CA ASP A 70 4.17 10.68 15.93
C ASP A 70 4.13 11.35 17.33
N ASP A 71 3.26 12.37 17.44
CA ASP A 71 3.33 13.57 18.31
C ASP A 71 3.13 13.34 19.82
N ASN A 72 2.59 12.20 20.25
CA ASN A 72 2.09 12.04 21.62
C ASN A 72 3.16 12.11 22.73
N ASP A 73 4.44 11.97 22.40
CA ASP A 73 5.54 11.89 23.38
C ASP A 73 6.59 13.00 23.22
N LEU A 74 6.34 14.01 22.38
CA LEU A 74 7.36 14.98 21.95
C LEU A 74 7.35 16.32 22.71
N GLU A 75 6.36 16.59 23.57
CA GLU A 75 6.22 17.91 24.24
C GLU A 75 7.41 18.28 25.14
N ASP A 76 8.00 17.30 25.82
CA ASP A 76 9.14 17.56 26.72
C ASP A 76 10.48 17.69 26.00
N LEU A 77 10.59 17.16 24.78
CA LEU A 77 11.84 17.13 24.00
C LEU A 77 11.90 18.23 22.93
N LYS A 78 10.76 18.85 22.55
CA LYS A 78 10.70 20.09 21.75
C LYS A 78 11.40 21.30 22.42
N LYS A 79 11.80 21.19 23.69
CA LYS A 79 12.47 22.24 24.47
C LYS A 79 13.99 22.30 24.24
N GLN A 80 14.59 21.29 23.62
CA GLN A 80 16.04 21.28 23.34
C GLN A 80 16.30 21.78 21.92
N PRO A 81 17.09 22.87 21.74
CA PRO A 81 17.36 23.40 20.42
C PRO A 81 18.22 22.42 19.63
N VAL A 82 17.77 22.06 18.43
CA VAL A 82 18.60 21.34 17.47
C VAL A 82 19.60 22.34 16.89
N LEU A 83 20.87 22.22 17.30
CA LEU A 83 21.92 23.23 17.09
C LEU A 83 22.55 23.21 15.68
N LYS A 84 22.25 22.21 14.86
CA LYS A 84 22.82 22.03 13.52
C LYS A 84 21.76 21.99 12.44
N GLU A 85 22.17 22.37 11.24
CA GLU A 85 21.36 22.25 10.04
C GLU A 85 21.18 20.76 9.69
N TRP A 86 19.93 20.34 9.62
CA TRP A 86 19.58 19.00 9.16
C TRP A 86 19.03 19.08 7.74
N ILE A 87 19.40 18.09 6.93
CA ILE A 87 18.81 17.85 5.62
C ILE A 87 18.08 16.52 5.73
N VAL A 88 16.76 16.57 5.57
CA VAL A 88 15.88 15.40 5.67
C VAL A 88 15.59 14.89 4.27
N LEU A 89 16.03 13.67 3.99
CA LEU A 89 15.74 12.95 2.76
C LEU A 89 14.58 11.99 3.04
N VAL A 90 13.42 12.25 2.46
CA VAL A 90 12.21 11.44 2.66
C VAL A 90 12.02 10.53 1.45
N ASP A 91 11.95 9.22 1.67
CA ASP A 91 11.60 8.26 0.63
C ASP A 91 10.08 8.00 0.61
N GLU A 92 9.52 7.80 -0.58
CA GLU A 92 8.10 7.47 -0.81
C GLU A 92 7.10 8.42 -0.09
N CYS A 93 7.28 9.72 -0.29
CA CYS A 93 6.59 10.79 0.45
C CYS A 93 5.04 10.91 0.30
N HIS A 94 4.39 9.99 -0.43
CA HIS A 94 2.98 10.09 -0.88
C HIS A 94 2.02 9.34 0.02
N ARG A 95 2.51 8.58 1.01
CA ARG A 95 1.60 7.79 1.87
C ARG A 95 0.76 8.68 2.78
N THR A 96 -0.49 8.30 2.98
CA THR A 96 -1.56 8.99 3.73
C THR A 96 -1.21 9.46 5.15
N GLN A 97 -0.13 8.96 5.75
CA GLN A 97 0.41 9.41 7.05
C GLN A 97 1.30 10.68 6.93
N SER A 98 1.62 11.11 5.71
CA SER A 98 2.67 12.11 5.40
C SER A 98 2.38 13.49 5.98
N ALA A 99 1.14 13.98 5.98
CA ALA A 99 0.85 15.37 6.41
C ALA A 99 1.05 15.59 7.92
N LYS A 100 0.54 14.70 8.78
CA LYS A 100 0.70 14.80 10.25
C LYS A 100 2.16 14.59 10.64
N LEU A 101 2.78 13.53 10.11
CA LEU A 101 4.18 13.21 10.41
C LEU A 101 5.13 14.27 9.87
N HIS A 102 4.83 14.88 8.72
CA HIS A 102 5.61 16.01 8.22
C HIS A 102 5.51 17.24 9.13
N LYS A 103 4.32 17.57 9.63
CA LYS A 103 4.16 18.66 10.61
C LYS A 103 4.96 18.37 11.88
N ALA A 104 4.94 17.13 12.39
CA ALA A 104 5.73 16.74 13.54
C ALA A 104 7.24 16.82 13.27
N MET A 105 7.71 16.37 12.11
CA MET A 105 9.10 16.52 11.67
C MET A 105 9.53 17.98 11.57
N LYS A 106 8.71 18.86 10.98
CA LYS A 106 8.98 20.31 10.93
C LYS A 106 8.96 20.95 12.33
N SER A 107 8.09 20.49 13.22
CA SER A 107 8.07 20.96 14.61
C SER A 107 9.35 20.57 15.36
N LEU A 108 9.90 19.39 15.07
CA LEU A 108 11.13 18.89 15.70
C LEU A 108 12.40 19.52 15.07
N LEU A 109 12.36 19.75 13.76
CA LEU A 109 13.48 20.25 12.96
C LEU A 109 13.05 21.50 12.17
N PRO A 110 12.77 22.64 12.83
CA PRO A 110 12.17 23.81 12.19
C PRO A 110 13.05 24.46 11.12
N ASN A 111 14.37 24.32 11.23
CA ASN A 111 15.33 24.90 10.31
C ASN A 111 15.86 23.88 9.28
N ALA A 112 15.28 22.69 9.20
CA ALA A 112 15.76 21.66 8.29
C ALA A 112 15.27 21.85 6.86
N ILE A 113 16.11 21.46 5.91
CA ILE A 113 15.76 21.37 4.50
C ILE A 113 15.17 19.98 4.25
N PHE A 114 13.98 19.93 3.64
CA PHE A 114 13.30 18.68 3.31
C PHE A 114 13.40 18.42 1.80
N ILE A 115 13.93 17.26 1.43
CA ILE A 115 14.02 16.79 0.05
C ILE A 115 13.31 15.44 -0.01
N ALA A 116 12.30 15.32 -0.87
CA ALA A 116 11.50 14.12 -1.00
C ALA A 116 11.76 13.39 -2.32
N PHE A 117 11.74 12.06 -2.27
CA PHE A 117 11.82 11.17 -3.42
C PHE A 117 10.49 10.48 -3.63
N SER A 118 10.10 10.35 -4.90
CA SER A 118 8.79 9.87 -5.29
C SER A 118 8.82 9.10 -6.59
N SER A 119 8.30 7.88 -6.57
CA SER A 119 8.04 7.07 -7.77
C SER A 119 6.70 7.39 -8.44
N MET A 120 5.71 7.89 -7.69
CA MET A 120 4.39 8.25 -8.22
C MET A 120 4.10 9.74 -8.05
N PRO A 121 3.96 10.50 -9.15
CA PRO A 121 3.59 11.90 -9.04
C PRO A 121 2.20 12.02 -8.42
N LEU A 122 2.05 12.95 -7.48
CA LEU A 122 0.79 13.13 -6.74
C LEU A 122 -0.35 13.48 -7.70
N LEU A 123 -1.44 12.72 -7.60
CA LEU A 123 -2.64 12.93 -8.39
C LEU A 123 -3.24 14.30 -8.05
N LYS A 124 -3.97 14.91 -9.00
CA LYS A 124 -4.54 16.28 -8.87
C LYS A 124 -5.36 16.51 -7.59
N GLN A 125 -5.96 15.46 -7.02
CA GLN A 125 -6.74 15.54 -5.77
C GLN A 125 -5.83 15.55 -4.52
N ASP A 126 -4.68 14.89 -4.56
CA ASP A 126 -3.66 14.88 -3.51
C ASP A 126 -2.64 16.03 -3.63
N LYS A 127 -2.67 16.79 -4.74
CA LYS A 127 -1.75 17.91 -4.99
C LYS A 127 -1.69 18.94 -3.86
N LYS A 128 -2.78 19.12 -3.12
CA LYS A 128 -2.82 20.08 -2.02
C LYS A 128 -1.83 19.69 -0.92
N THR A 129 -1.65 18.42 -0.57
CA THR A 129 -0.86 18.11 0.63
C THR A 129 0.65 18.14 0.42
N SER A 130 1.20 17.56 -0.66
CA SER A 130 2.68 17.48 -0.75
C SER A 130 3.37 18.63 -1.48
N GLN A 131 2.74 19.32 -2.45
CA GLN A 131 3.31 20.56 -3.00
C GLN A 131 3.34 21.67 -1.95
N GLU A 132 2.30 21.78 -1.11
CA GLU A 132 2.30 22.69 0.04
C GLU A 132 3.40 22.33 1.07
N VAL A 133 3.81 21.06 1.11
CA VAL A 133 4.76 20.53 2.09
C VAL A 133 6.22 20.59 1.63
N PHE A 134 6.52 20.20 0.39
CA PHE A 134 7.88 20.07 -0.17
C PHE A 134 8.19 21.08 -1.29
N GLY A 135 7.20 21.80 -1.82
CA GLY A 135 7.38 22.76 -2.92
C GLY A 135 7.37 22.10 -4.31
N ASP A 136 8.06 22.76 -5.24
CA ASP A 136 8.14 22.34 -6.64
C ASP A 136 9.15 21.21 -6.87
N TYR A 137 8.97 20.48 -7.98
CA TYR A 137 9.92 19.46 -8.38
C TYR A 137 11.29 20.07 -8.71
N ILE A 138 12.33 19.62 -8.00
CA ILE A 138 13.72 19.95 -8.32
C ILE A 138 14.13 19.28 -9.65
N HIS A 139 13.69 18.03 -9.84
CA HIS A 139 13.94 17.23 -11.03
C HIS A 139 12.85 16.17 -11.20
N CYS A 140 12.55 15.78 -12.44
CA CYS A 140 11.68 14.66 -12.75
C CYS A 140 12.38 13.75 -13.75
N TYR A 141 12.44 12.45 -13.43
CA TYR A 141 12.86 11.41 -14.36
C TYR A 141 11.67 10.49 -14.58
N LYS A 142 11.08 10.56 -15.78
CA LYS A 142 9.79 9.93 -16.08
C LYS A 142 9.95 8.49 -16.50
N PHE A 143 8.87 7.73 -16.35
CA PHE A 143 8.82 6.32 -16.73
C PHE A 143 9.24 6.09 -18.20
N ASN A 144 8.77 6.91 -19.14
CA ASN A 144 9.12 6.77 -20.56
C ASN A 144 10.61 7.06 -20.84
N GLU A 145 11.24 7.94 -20.07
CA GLU A 145 12.69 8.19 -20.14
C GLU A 145 13.44 6.96 -19.63
N ALA A 146 13.02 6.40 -18.48
CA ALA A 146 13.60 5.18 -17.93
C ALA A 146 13.51 3.96 -18.87
N VAL A 147 12.41 3.83 -19.63
CA VAL A 147 12.26 2.81 -20.68
C VAL A 147 13.22 3.06 -21.84
N SER A 148 13.29 4.31 -22.34
CA SER A 148 14.21 4.70 -23.43
C SER A 148 15.66 4.41 -23.08
N ASP A 149 16.05 4.71 -21.83
CA ASP A 149 17.39 4.51 -21.31
C ASP A 149 17.67 3.04 -20.92
N LYS A 150 16.69 2.14 -21.10
CA LYS A 150 16.76 0.71 -20.77
C LYS A 150 17.09 0.43 -19.31
N VAL A 151 16.75 1.36 -18.42
CA VAL A 151 16.89 1.21 -16.97
C VAL A 151 15.72 0.39 -16.41
N VAL A 152 14.54 0.52 -17.02
CA VAL A 152 13.35 -0.28 -16.70
C VAL A 152 12.78 -0.92 -17.97
N LEU A 153 12.01 -1.99 -17.79
CA LEU A 153 11.24 -2.60 -18.85
C LEU A 153 9.93 -1.83 -19.07
N ASP A 154 9.43 -1.83 -20.30
CA ASP A 154 8.14 -1.26 -20.64
C ASP A 154 6.98 -2.15 -20.11
N LEU A 155 5.81 -1.54 -19.91
CA LEU A 155 4.61 -2.21 -19.45
C LEU A 155 3.70 -2.55 -20.64
N ASN A 156 3.47 -3.84 -20.86
CA ASN A 156 2.46 -4.28 -21.81
C ASN A 156 1.11 -4.43 -21.08
N TYR A 157 0.13 -3.59 -21.44
CA TYR A 157 -1.20 -3.63 -20.86
C TYR A 157 -2.18 -4.37 -21.78
N GLU A 158 -2.78 -5.44 -21.26
CA GLU A 158 -3.81 -6.20 -21.93
C GLU A 158 -5.11 -6.12 -21.12
N ALA A 159 -6.10 -5.37 -21.62
CA ALA A 159 -7.40 -5.29 -20.99
C ALA A 159 -8.19 -6.59 -21.26
N ARG A 160 -8.74 -7.20 -20.20
CA ARG A 160 -9.64 -8.35 -20.30
C ARG A 160 -10.97 -8.06 -19.64
N SER A 161 -12.05 -8.37 -20.35
CA SER A 161 -13.42 -8.31 -19.83
C SER A 161 -13.90 -9.73 -19.52
N VAL A 162 -14.50 -9.91 -18.35
CA VAL A 162 -15.17 -11.17 -18.00
C VAL A 162 -16.66 -10.91 -18.05
N ASP A 163 -17.32 -11.51 -19.02
CA ASP A 163 -18.76 -11.37 -19.15
C ASP A 163 -19.45 -11.93 -17.90
N GLN A 164 -20.31 -11.12 -17.28
CA GLN A 164 -21.09 -11.51 -16.11
C GLN A 164 -22.48 -11.90 -16.57
N TYR A 165 -22.69 -13.19 -16.80
CA TYR A 165 -24.03 -13.73 -17.05
C TYR A 165 -24.47 -14.47 -15.79
N VAL A 166 -25.61 -14.08 -15.24
CA VAL A 166 -26.35 -14.94 -14.31
C VAL A 166 -26.85 -16.12 -15.14
N SER A 167 -26.34 -17.31 -14.86
CA SER A 167 -26.51 -18.51 -15.70
C SER A 167 -27.98 -18.92 -15.92
N SER A 168 -28.91 -18.48 -15.09
CA SER A 168 -30.36 -18.65 -15.27
C SER A 168 -31.17 -17.66 -14.41
N PRO A 169 -31.40 -16.41 -14.85
CA PRO A 169 -32.17 -15.43 -14.08
C PRO A 169 -33.60 -15.92 -13.85
N GLU A 170 -34.23 -16.53 -14.87
CA GLU A 170 -35.62 -16.99 -14.78
C GLU A 170 -35.81 -18.09 -13.73
N LYS A 171 -34.88 -19.04 -13.61
CA LYS A 171 -34.95 -20.12 -12.60
C LYS A 171 -34.73 -19.60 -11.18
N LEU A 172 -33.94 -18.53 -11.05
CA LEU A 172 -33.70 -17.89 -9.76
C LEU A 172 -34.91 -17.06 -9.31
N ASP A 173 -35.59 -16.41 -10.25
CA ASP A 173 -36.83 -15.69 -9.99
C ASP A 173 -37.97 -16.67 -9.67
N GLU A 174 -38.07 -17.79 -10.40
CA GLU A 174 -39.02 -18.87 -10.10
C GLU A 174 -38.80 -19.44 -8.69
N TYR A 175 -37.55 -19.73 -8.31
CA TYR A 175 -37.23 -20.21 -6.96
C TYR A 175 -37.56 -19.17 -5.88
N PHE A 176 -37.32 -17.89 -6.13
CA PHE A 176 -37.69 -16.81 -5.21
C PHE A 176 -39.20 -16.75 -5.00
N GLU A 177 -39.97 -16.80 -6.08
CA GLU A 177 -41.43 -16.80 -6.02
C GLU A 177 -41.95 -18.01 -5.25
N LEU A 178 -41.42 -19.22 -5.50
CA LEU A 178 -41.78 -20.44 -4.76
C LEU A 178 -41.48 -20.35 -3.25
N LYS A 179 -40.36 -19.72 -2.87
CA LYS A 179 -39.95 -19.60 -1.46
C LYS A 179 -40.61 -18.44 -0.72
N THR A 180 -41.21 -17.50 -1.44
CA THR A 180 -41.91 -16.34 -0.87
C THR A 180 -43.43 -16.47 -0.93
N GLN A 181 -43.96 -17.63 -1.33
CA GLN A 181 -45.39 -17.92 -1.29
C GLN A 181 -45.96 -17.74 0.12
N GLY A 182 -46.98 -16.89 0.25
CA GLY A 182 -47.68 -16.62 1.51
C GLY A 182 -47.13 -15.45 2.34
N LEU A 183 -46.10 -14.75 1.88
CA LEU A 183 -45.58 -13.54 2.53
C LEU A 183 -46.33 -12.29 2.10
N ASN A 184 -46.41 -11.30 3.00
CA ASN A 184 -47.00 -10.00 2.70
C ASN A 184 -46.03 -9.15 1.83
N GLU A 185 -46.56 -8.21 1.05
CA GLU A 185 -45.79 -7.44 0.04
C GLU A 185 -44.57 -6.69 0.61
N THR A 186 -44.66 -6.22 1.85
CA THR A 186 -43.54 -5.56 2.55
C THR A 186 -42.40 -6.53 2.85
N ALA A 187 -42.71 -7.72 3.38
CA ALA A 187 -41.72 -8.77 3.66
C ALA A 187 -41.09 -9.33 2.39
N LYS A 188 -41.89 -9.45 1.31
CA LYS A 188 -41.39 -9.87 -0.01
C LYS A 188 -40.39 -8.86 -0.58
N THR A 189 -40.64 -7.56 -0.39
CA THR A 189 -39.74 -6.49 -0.85
C THR A 189 -38.40 -6.49 -0.12
N GLU A 190 -38.38 -6.71 1.19
CA GLU A 190 -37.13 -6.84 1.95
C GLU A 190 -36.33 -8.09 1.55
N LEU A 191 -37.00 -9.22 1.37
CA LEU A 191 -36.37 -10.45 0.90
C LEU A 191 -35.82 -10.29 -0.52
N LYS A 192 -36.50 -9.53 -1.38
CA LYS A 192 -36.02 -9.25 -2.75
C LYS A 192 -34.71 -8.46 -2.75
N LYS A 193 -34.52 -7.53 -1.80
CA LYS A 193 -33.21 -6.85 -1.61
C LYS A 193 -32.11 -7.84 -1.22
N LYS A 194 -32.38 -8.73 -0.26
CA LYS A 194 -31.43 -9.80 0.14
C LYS A 194 -31.17 -10.79 -1.03
N TRP A 195 -32.17 -11.03 -1.88
CA TRP A 195 -32.10 -11.91 -3.05
C TRP A 195 -31.21 -11.37 -4.17
N VAL A 196 -31.31 -10.09 -4.49
CA VAL A 196 -30.42 -9.42 -5.46
C VAL A 196 -28.96 -9.50 -5.00
N ASN A 197 -28.71 -9.39 -3.70
CA ASN A 197 -27.35 -9.59 -3.16
C ASN A 197 -26.88 -11.04 -3.34
N LEU A 198 -27.73 -12.04 -3.11
CA LEU A 198 -27.41 -13.44 -3.39
C LEU A 198 -27.11 -13.70 -4.88
N GLN A 199 -27.89 -13.15 -5.80
CA GLN A 199 -27.61 -13.23 -7.24
C GLN A 199 -26.24 -12.62 -7.59
N LYS A 200 -25.89 -11.48 -7.00
CA LYS A 200 -24.56 -10.87 -7.12
C LYS A 200 -23.46 -11.80 -6.59
N VAL A 201 -23.66 -12.45 -5.44
CA VAL A 201 -22.69 -13.41 -4.89
C VAL A 201 -22.48 -14.61 -5.82
N PHE A 202 -23.56 -15.20 -6.36
CA PHE A 202 -23.44 -16.30 -7.32
C PHE A 202 -22.73 -15.88 -8.60
N SER A 203 -23.08 -14.72 -9.17
CA SER A 203 -22.38 -14.17 -10.34
C SER A 203 -20.91 -13.89 -10.07
N THR A 204 -20.56 -13.56 -8.82
CA THR A 204 -19.18 -13.35 -8.40
C THR A 204 -18.42 -14.66 -8.39
N LYS A 205 -18.96 -15.77 -7.85
CA LYS A 205 -18.27 -17.07 -7.84
C LYS A 205 -17.95 -17.55 -9.25
N ASP A 206 -18.91 -17.51 -10.17
CA ASP A 206 -18.72 -17.91 -11.56
C ASP A 206 -17.68 -17.02 -12.25
N ARG A 207 -17.71 -15.70 -11.99
CA ARG A 207 -16.70 -14.76 -12.49
C ARG A 207 -15.30 -15.12 -11.99
N LEU A 208 -15.12 -15.37 -10.68
CA LEU A 208 -13.82 -15.73 -10.11
C LEU A 208 -13.28 -17.02 -10.75
N ALA A 209 -14.15 -18.03 -10.94
CA ALA A 209 -13.76 -19.29 -11.57
C ALA A 209 -13.29 -19.10 -13.02
N ARG A 210 -13.96 -18.25 -13.81
CA ARG A 210 -13.52 -17.92 -15.18
C ARG A 210 -12.16 -17.23 -15.19
N ILE A 211 -11.94 -16.28 -14.27
CA ILE A 211 -10.65 -15.59 -14.13
C ILE A 211 -9.54 -16.59 -13.80
N VAL A 212 -9.78 -17.53 -12.87
CA VAL A 212 -8.82 -18.57 -12.50
C VAL A 212 -8.48 -19.46 -13.69
N GLN A 213 -9.48 -19.90 -14.45
CA GLN A 213 -9.26 -20.72 -15.65
C GLN A 213 -8.43 -19.99 -16.71
N ASP A 214 -8.71 -18.70 -16.92
CA ASP A 214 -7.97 -17.85 -17.86
C ASP A 214 -6.51 -17.68 -17.44
N ILE A 215 -6.25 -17.49 -16.14
CA ILE A 215 -4.89 -17.42 -15.57
C ILE A 215 -4.16 -18.76 -15.74
N VAL A 216 -4.82 -19.90 -15.46
CA VAL A 216 -4.23 -21.23 -15.66
C VAL A 216 -3.88 -21.45 -17.13
N LEU A 217 -4.76 -21.06 -18.04
CA LEU A 217 -4.49 -21.11 -19.48
C LEU A 217 -3.26 -20.28 -19.86
N ASP A 218 -3.13 -19.07 -19.34
CA ASP A 218 -1.96 -18.21 -19.60
C ASP A 218 -0.67 -18.81 -19.01
N MET A 219 -0.73 -19.40 -17.82
CA MET A 219 0.41 -20.09 -17.22
C MET A 219 0.88 -21.26 -18.10
N ALA A 220 -0.03 -21.95 -18.79
CA ALA A 220 0.27 -23.03 -19.71
C ALA A 220 0.66 -22.55 -21.13
N LYS A 221 0.13 -21.41 -21.59
CA LYS A 221 0.28 -20.93 -22.97
C LYS A 221 1.46 -19.97 -23.15
N LEU A 222 1.67 -19.05 -22.22
CA LEU A 222 2.62 -17.94 -22.40
C LEU A 222 4.06 -18.43 -22.19
N PRO A 223 4.99 -18.19 -23.15
CA PRO A 223 6.35 -18.73 -23.08
C PRO A 223 7.12 -18.38 -21.81
N ARG A 224 6.88 -17.17 -21.25
CA ARG A 224 7.53 -16.68 -20.04
C ARG A 224 7.04 -17.36 -18.76
N LEU A 225 5.79 -17.82 -18.75
CA LEU A 225 5.20 -18.50 -17.60
C LEU A 225 5.44 -20.03 -17.69
N ARG A 226 5.25 -20.60 -18.88
CA ARG A 226 5.36 -22.05 -19.12
C ARG A 226 6.76 -22.61 -18.90
N ASN A 227 7.81 -21.82 -19.11
CA ASN A 227 9.19 -22.30 -19.03
C ASN A 227 9.74 -22.45 -17.60
N GLY A 228 8.90 -22.21 -16.57
CA GLY A 228 9.26 -22.32 -15.16
C GLY A 228 10.20 -21.23 -14.63
N LYS A 229 10.51 -20.20 -15.45
CA LYS A 229 11.34 -19.06 -15.05
C LYS A 229 10.52 -17.80 -14.72
N GLY A 230 9.22 -17.81 -14.99
CA GLY A 230 8.30 -16.72 -14.67
C GLY A 230 7.44 -17.04 -13.45
N ASN A 231 7.08 -16.00 -12.71
CA ASN A 231 6.04 -16.03 -11.69
C ASN A 231 4.97 -14.98 -12.05
N ALA A 232 3.86 -15.00 -11.32
CA ALA A 232 2.77 -14.06 -11.50
C ALA A 232 2.21 -13.64 -10.13
N MET A 233 1.54 -12.49 -10.10
CA MET A 233 0.85 -11.97 -8.93
C MET A 233 -0.57 -11.61 -9.32
N LEU A 234 -1.54 -12.08 -8.55
CA LEU A 234 -2.95 -11.68 -8.66
C LEU A 234 -3.28 -10.74 -7.50
N VAL A 235 -3.72 -9.53 -7.82
CA VAL A 235 -4.17 -8.55 -6.81
C VAL A 235 -5.69 -8.56 -6.80
N ALA A 236 -6.27 -9.05 -5.71
CA ALA A 236 -7.72 -9.08 -5.51
C ALA A 236 -8.23 -7.78 -4.87
N GLU A 237 -9.51 -7.49 -5.11
CA GLU A 237 -10.21 -6.30 -4.60
C GLU A 237 -10.52 -6.38 -3.10
N SER A 238 -10.52 -7.58 -2.51
CA SER A 238 -10.81 -7.79 -1.09
C SER A 238 -10.13 -9.05 -0.56
N VAL A 239 -9.96 -9.13 0.76
CA VAL A 239 -9.46 -10.31 1.47
C VAL A 239 -10.36 -11.53 1.19
N TYR A 240 -11.67 -11.32 1.21
CA TYR A 240 -12.64 -12.37 0.89
C TYR A 240 -12.41 -12.96 -0.51
N ASN A 241 -12.29 -12.10 -1.54
CA ASN A 241 -12.06 -12.58 -2.90
C ASN A 241 -10.66 -13.17 -3.08
N ALA A 242 -9.64 -12.68 -2.38
CA ALA A 242 -8.31 -13.30 -2.36
C ALA A 242 -8.37 -14.75 -1.86
N CYS A 243 -9.09 -15.00 -0.75
CA CYS A 243 -9.29 -16.35 -0.23
C CYS A 243 -10.10 -17.23 -1.20
N ARG A 244 -11.13 -16.69 -1.83
CA ARG A 244 -11.91 -17.42 -2.85
C ARG A 244 -11.08 -17.78 -4.08
N TYR A 245 -10.26 -16.87 -4.58
CA TYR A 245 -9.31 -17.18 -5.65
C TYR A 245 -8.36 -18.31 -5.22
N PHE A 246 -7.81 -18.23 -4.01
CA PHE A 246 -6.93 -19.27 -3.48
C PHE A 246 -7.61 -20.64 -3.43
N GLU A 247 -8.82 -20.73 -2.88
CA GLU A 247 -9.64 -21.97 -2.89
C GLU A 247 -9.82 -22.52 -4.31
N LEU A 248 -10.20 -21.66 -5.27
CA LEU A 248 -10.38 -22.07 -6.66
C LEU A 248 -9.07 -22.55 -7.30
N PHE A 249 -7.93 -21.93 -6.99
CA PHE A 249 -6.63 -22.38 -7.48
C PHE A 249 -6.24 -23.76 -6.93
N LEU A 250 -6.66 -24.12 -5.72
CA LEU A 250 -6.42 -25.45 -5.13
C LEU A 250 -7.13 -26.58 -5.89
N GLU A 251 -8.18 -26.25 -6.66
CA GLU A 251 -8.89 -27.19 -7.53
C GLU A 251 -8.21 -27.34 -8.92
N THR A 252 -7.08 -26.66 -9.15
CA THR A 252 -6.35 -26.67 -10.43
C THR A 252 -5.00 -27.37 -10.33
N GLU A 253 -4.30 -27.49 -11.47
CA GLU A 253 -2.91 -27.97 -11.53
C GLU A 253 -1.90 -27.07 -10.79
N LEU A 254 -2.31 -25.85 -10.39
CA LEU A 254 -1.47 -24.91 -9.65
C LEU A 254 -1.54 -25.09 -8.13
N LYS A 255 -2.36 -26.01 -7.59
CA LYS A 255 -2.65 -26.14 -6.15
C LYS A 255 -1.43 -26.10 -5.21
N ASP A 256 -0.30 -26.68 -5.61
CA ASP A 256 0.92 -26.75 -4.80
C ASP A 256 1.91 -25.59 -5.09
N LYS A 257 1.49 -24.59 -5.87
CA LYS A 257 2.31 -23.49 -6.39
C LYS A 257 1.70 -22.10 -6.17
N VAL A 258 0.58 -22.01 -5.45
CA VAL A 258 -0.07 -20.74 -5.13
C VAL A 258 0.08 -20.46 -3.64
N ALA A 259 0.26 -19.19 -3.29
CA ALA A 259 0.20 -18.71 -1.92
C ALA A 259 -0.68 -17.46 -1.88
N VAL A 260 -1.36 -17.26 -0.75
CA VAL A 260 -2.15 -16.06 -0.48
C VAL A 260 -1.51 -15.30 0.68
N ILE A 261 -1.40 -13.99 0.53
CA ILE A 261 -0.94 -13.09 1.58
C ILE A 261 -1.99 -12.00 1.79
N THR A 262 -2.42 -11.81 3.03
CA THR A 262 -3.41 -10.80 3.40
C THR A 262 -2.95 -10.13 4.69
N SER A 263 -3.12 -8.81 4.80
CA SER A 263 -2.78 -8.04 6.01
C SER A 263 -3.90 -8.02 7.05
N TYR A 264 -4.92 -8.88 6.91
CA TYR A 264 -6.08 -8.88 7.79
C TYR A 264 -5.75 -9.59 9.10
N GLU A 265 -5.72 -8.82 10.19
CA GLU A 265 -5.80 -9.35 11.54
C GLU A 265 -7.28 -9.40 11.94
N PRO A 266 -7.87 -10.59 12.16
CA PRO A 266 -9.27 -10.68 12.54
C PRO A 266 -9.51 -9.98 13.88
N ASN A 267 -10.32 -8.91 13.86
CA ASN A 267 -10.80 -8.27 15.07
C ASN A 267 -12.20 -8.81 15.41
N ILE A 268 -12.47 -9.07 16.68
CA ILE A 268 -13.76 -9.60 17.15
C ILE A 268 -14.93 -8.67 16.74
N ALA A 269 -14.65 -7.38 16.55
CA ALA A 269 -15.61 -6.41 16.04
C ALA A 269 -16.09 -6.70 14.60
N ASP A 270 -15.23 -7.26 13.74
CA ASP A 270 -15.55 -7.52 12.32
C ASP A 270 -16.48 -8.72 12.14
N LEU A 271 -16.57 -9.60 13.15
CA LEU A 271 -17.52 -10.71 13.18
C LEU A 271 -18.98 -10.26 13.33
N LYS A 272 -19.23 -9.04 13.85
CA LYS A 272 -20.59 -8.51 13.98
C LYS A 272 -21.18 -8.07 12.64
N ASP A 273 -20.34 -7.69 11.68
CA ASP A 273 -20.79 -7.12 10.40
C ASP A 273 -21.16 -8.20 9.35
N CYS A 274 -20.97 -9.48 9.69
CA CYS A 274 -21.36 -10.60 8.84
C CYS A 274 -22.72 -11.21 9.23
N GLY A 275 -23.46 -10.66 10.20
CA GLY A 275 -24.65 -11.34 10.71
C GLY A 275 -25.70 -10.55 11.49
N SER A 276 -25.60 -9.24 11.69
CA SER A 276 -26.63 -8.51 12.45
C SER A 276 -26.83 -7.07 11.99
N ASP A 277 -27.53 -6.90 10.88
CA ASP A 277 -28.42 -5.75 10.66
C ASP A 277 -29.86 -6.22 10.92
N GLU A 278 -30.13 -6.65 12.15
CA GLU A 278 -31.49 -6.75 12.66
C GLU A 278 -31.61 -5.86 13.90
N SER A 279 -32.57 -4.95 13.81
CA SER A 279 -33.17 -4.13 14.86
C SER A 279 -32.25 -3.13 15.57
N GLU A 280 -32.41 -1.85 15.22
CA GLU A 280 -32.73 -0.80 16.19
C GLU A 280 -33.29 0.44 15.46
N GLU A 281 -34.58 0.39 15.12
CA GLU A 281 -35.42 1.59 15.07
C GLU A 281 -36.56 1.41 16.09
N SER A 282 -36.83 2.50 16.81
CA SER A 282 -37.91 2.79 17.76
C SER A 282 -37.80 2.24 19.20
N CYS A 283 -37.20 3.04 20.09
CA CYS A 283 -37.96 3.85 21.04
C CYS A 283 -37.18 5.10 21.44
#